data_AF-A0AAE0AK95-F1
#
_entry.id   AF-A0AAE0AK95-F1
#
_cell.length_a   1.000
_cell.length_b   1.000
_cell.length_c   1.000
_cell.angle_alpha   90.00
_cell.angle_beta   90.00
_cell.angle_gamma   90.00
#
_symmetry.space_group_name_H-M   'P 1'
#
loop_
_entity.id
_entity.type
_entity.pdbx_description
1 polymer ?
#
loop_
_entity_poly.entity_id
_entity_poly.type
_entity_poly.pdbx_seq_one_letter_code
_entity_poly.pdbx_strand_id
1 'polypeptide(L)'
;MENLNPFLKLQSLDFYGAEKLKSIYWKALLFPQLKEIDVTECPNLKKLPLDSNSTKERKIVISGNESWWKELQWEHQATGNAFIPCFKPFQAQY
;
A
#
# COMPACT_ATOMS: atom_id res chain seq x y z
N MET A 1 0.39 -15.69 -24.90
CA MET A 1 0.67 -16.03 -23.49
C MET A 1 -0.22 -15.13 -22.66
N GLU A 2 -1.17 -15.69 -21.91
CA GLU A 2 -1.94 -14.89 -20.96
C GLU A 2 -0.96 -14.26 -19.97
N ASN A 3 -1.01 -12.94 -19.83
CA ASN A 3 -0.32 -12.23 -18.76
C ASN A 3 -1.02 -12.59 -17.45
N LEU A 4 -0.66 -13.75 -16.89
CA LEU A 4 -1.15 -14.18 -15.59
C LEU A 4 -0.55 -13.22 -14.56
N ASN A 5 -1.33 -12.22 -14.17
CA ASN A 5 -0.96 -11.37 -13.05
C ASN A 5 -0.74 -12.26 -11.82
N PRO A 6 0.48 -12.34 -11.25
CA PRO A 6 0.75 -13.25 -10.14
C PRO A 6 -0.02 -12.86 -8.87
N PHE A 7 -0.54 -11.64 -8.80
CA PHE A 7 -1.22 -11.08 -7.63
C PHE A 7 -2.75 -11.19 -7.71
N LEU A 8 -3.31 -11.95 -8.65
CA LEU A 8 -4.78 -12.11 -8.82
C LEU A 8 -5.50 -12.60 -7.55
N LYS A 9 -4.82 -13.38 -6.71
CA LYS A 9 -5.37 -13.96 -5.47
C LYS A 9 -4.76 -13.38 -4.20
N LEU A 10 -3.86 -12.40 -4.32
CA LEU A 10 -3.20 -11.80 -3.17
C LEU A 10 -4.21 -10.93 -2.41
N GLN A 11 -4.36 -11.20 -1.11
CA GLN A 11 -5.35 -10.52 -0.25
C GLN A 11 -4.71 -9.62 0.80
N SER A 12 -3.50 -9.93 1.23
CA SER A 12 -2.81 -9.23 2.32
C SER A 12 -1.33 -9.02 1.98
N LEU A 13 -0.78 -7.91 2.47
CA LEU A 13 0.61 -7.49 2.30
C LEU A 13 1.12 -6.90 3.62
N ASP A 14 1.96 -7.67 4.31
CA ASP A 14 2.50 -7.27 5.62
C ASP A 14 4.00 -7.00 5.53
N PHE A 15 4.41 -5.82 5.97
CA PHE A 15 5.80 -5.40 6.03
C PHE A 15 6.16 -5.03 7.47
N TYR A 16 7.10 -5.77 8.06
CA TYR A 16 7.55 -5.59 9.43
C TYR A 16 9.09 -5.46 9.49
N GLY A 17 9.59 -4.40 10.14
CA GLY A 17 11.01 -4.23 10.44
C GLY A 17 11.92 -4.07 9.22
N ALA A 18 11.38 -3.74 8.04
CA ALA A 18 12.14 -3.65 6.81
C ALA A 18 12.80 -2.26 6.66
N GLU A 19 13.81 -1.99 7.49
CA GLU A 19 14.43 -0.65 7.59
C GLU A 19 14.99 -0.13 6.26
N LYS A 20 15.53 -1.00 5.41
CA LYS A 20 16.15 -0.60 4.13
C LYS A 20 15.20 -0.63 2.94
N LEU A 21 13.97 -1.11 3.11
CA LEU A 21 12.99 -1.23 2.04
C LEU A 21 12.50 0.16 1.63
N LYS A 22 12.75 0.55 0.38
CA LYS A 22 12.38 1.88 -0.16
C LYS A 22 11.09 1.88 -0.98
N SER A 23 10.87 0.78 -1.69
CA SER A 23 9.78 0.57 -2.64
C SER A 23 9.58 -0.94 -2.76
N ILE A 24 8.32 -1.35 -2.89
CA ILE A 24 7.96 -2.76 -3.15
C ILE A 24 8.18 -3.07 -4.64
N TYR A 25 7.73 -2.16 -5.51
CA TYR A 25 7.94 -2.24 -6.95
C TYR A 25 7.95 -0.85 -7.59
N TRP A 26 8.65 -0.70 -8.73
CA TRP A 26 8.82 0.60 -9.39
C TRP A 26 7.61 1.03 -10.25
N LYS A 27 6.62 0.15 -10.44
CA LYS A 27 5.35 0.43 -11.13
C LYS A 27 4.17 0.04 -10.25
N ALA A 28 3.01 0.64 -10.52
CA ALA A 28 1.75 0.17 -9.96
C ALA A 28 1.47 -1.28 -10.41
N LEU A 29 0.94 -2.08 -9.49
CA LEU A 29 0.58 -3.47 -9.72
C LEU A 29 -0.94 -3.63 -9.59
N LEU A 30 -1.49 -4.57 -10.35
CA LEU A 30 -2.91 -4.90 -10.28
C LEU A 30 -3.16 -5.86 -9.13
N PHE A 31 -4.01 -5.45 -8.20
CA PHE A 31 -4.37 -6.20 -7.00
C PHE A 31 -5.89 -6.37 -6.90
N PRO A 32 -6.50 -7.23 -7.73
CA PRO A 32 -7.95 -7.31 -7.80
C PRO A 32 -8.62 -7.87 -6.54
N GLN A 33 -7.89 -8.58 -5.68
CA GLN A 33 -8.41 -9.18 -4.45
C GLN A 33 -7.74 -8.68 -3.17
N LEU A 34 -6.85 -7.69 -3.26
CA LEU A 34 -6.18 -7.15 -2.07
C LEU A 34 -7.20 -6.47 -1.16
N LYS A 35 -7.04 -6.69 0.14
CA LYS A 35 -7.93 -6.22 1.22
C LYS A 35 -7.16 -5.40 2.23
N GLU A 36 -5.89 -5.71 2.46
CA GLU A 36 -5.09 -5.02 3.46
C GLU A 36 -3.62 -4.87 3.06
N ILE A 37 -3.01 -3.78 3.54
CA ILE A 37 -1.57 -3.52 3.52
C ILE A 37 -1.20 -3.00 4.90
N ASP A 38 -0.36 -3.72 5.63
CA ASP A 38 0.14 -3.30 6.92
C ASP A 38 1.64 -2.99 6.85
N VAL A 39 2.02 -1.78 7.28
CA VAL A 39 3.39 -1.30 7.25
C VAL A 39 3.84 -0.86 8.64
N THR A 40 4.66 -1.70 9.26
CA THR A 40 5.18 -1.52 10.62
C THR A 40 6.70 -1.48 10.59
N GLU A 41 7.30 -0.50 11.28
CA GLU A 41 8.77 -0.39 11.40
C GLU A 41 9.52 -0.40 10.04
N CYS A 42 8.90 0.17 9.00
CA CYS A 42 9.50 0.32 7.66
C CYS A 42 9.71 1.82 7.32
N PRO A 43 10.61 2.53 8.03
CA PRO A 43 10.72 3.99 7.93
C PRO A 43 11.09 4.51 6.54
N ASN A 44 11.78 3.71 5.73
CA ASN A 44 12.22 4.11 4.40
C ASN A 44 11.27 3.73 3.27
N LEU A 45 10.18 3.00 3.55
CA LEU A 45 9.23 2.60 2.52
C LEU A 45 8.40 3.82 2.13
N LYS A 46 8.73 4.49 1.02
CA LYS A 46 8.04 5.71 0.58
C LYS A 46 7.10 5.49 -0.59
N LYS A 47 7.06 4.30 -1.18
CA LYS A 47 6.24 4.01 -2.36
C LYS A 47 5.52 2.68 -2.23
N LEU A 48 4.20 2.73 -2.38
CA LEU A 48 3.35 1.55 -2.52
C LEU A 48 3.10 1.27 -4.02
N PRO A 49 2.96 0.01 -4.43
CA PRO A 49 2.69 -0.37 -5.81
C PRO A 49 1.20 -0.18 -6.18
N LEU A 50 0.62 0.96 -5.78
CA LEU A 50 -0.79 1.28 -5.96
C LEU A 50 -0.98 2.51 -6.85
N ASP A 51 -1.87 2.39 -7.84
CA ASP A 51 -2.46 3.50 -8.58
C ASP A 51 -4.00 3.49 -8.49
N SER A 52 -4.65 4.38 -9.24
CA SER A 52 -6.11 4.47 -9.32
C SER A 52 -6.80 3.21 -9.88
N ASN A 53 -6.06 2.34 -10.58
CA ASN A 53 -6.51 1.11 -11.22
C ASN A 53 -6.10 -0.16 -10.45
N SER A 54 -5.19 -0.05 -9.48
CA SER A 54 -4.66 -1.19 -8.73
C SER A 54 -5.72 -1.96 -7.96
N THR A 55 -6.83 -1.34 -7.56
CA THR A 55 -7.91 -2.00 -6.81
C THR A 55 -9.27 -1.66 -7.41
N LYS A 56 -10.13 -2.67 -7.61
CA LYS A 56 -11.43 -2.50 -8.29
C LYS A 56 -12.43 -1.67 -7.48
N GLU A 57 -12.33 -1.66 -6.15
CA GLU A 57 -13.33 -1.05 -5.29
C GLU A 57 -12.74 -0.14 -4.19
N ARG A 58 -11.41 0.05 -4.14
CA ARG A 58 -10.70 0.78 -3.06
C ARG A 58 -11.14 0.40 -1.63
N LYS A 59 -11.67 -0.81 -1.45
CA LYS A 59 -12.04 -1.40 -0.15
C LYS A 59 -10.82 -2.00 0.55
N ILE A 60 -9.64 -1.44 0.29
CA ILE A 60 -8.44 -1.85 0.99
C ILE A 60 -8.30 -1.06 2.28
N VAL A 61 -7.75 -1.70 3.30
CA VAL A 61 -7.26 -1.04 4.50
C VAL A 61 -5.76 -0.89 4.36
N ILE A 62 -5.23 0.32 4.55
CA ILE A 62 -3.79 0.55 4.63
C ILE A 62 -3.49 0.96 6.06
N SER A 63 -2.70 0.19 6.77
CA SER A 63 -2.33 0.49 8.15
C SER A 63 -0.85 0.78 8.29
N GLY A 64 -0.53 1.70 9.19
CA GLY A 64 0.85 2.12 9.41
C GLY A 64 0.97 3.29 10.36
N ASN A 65 2.20 3.73 10.59
CA ASN A 65 2.47 4.95 11.34
C ASN A 65 1.97 6.18 10.56
N GLU A 66 1.38 7.16 11.26
CA GLU A 66 0.93 8.40 10.61
C GLU A 66 2.06 9.18 9.93
N SER A 67 3.24 9.21 10.55
CA SER A 67 4.42 9.86 9.97
C SER A 67 4.82 9.21 8.66
N TRP A 68 4.80 7.87 8.61
CA TRP A 68 5.04 7.12 7.39
C TRP A 68 4.01 7.45 6.31
N TRP A 69 2.71 7.47 6.65
CA TRP A 69 1.64 7.80 5.70
C TRP A 69 1.79 9.19 5.09
N LYS A 70 2.13 10.19 5.92
CA LYS A 70 2.36 11.59 5.48
C LYS A 70 3.56 11.73 4.54
N GLU A 71 4.55 10.83 4.65
CA GLU A 71 5.76 10.83 3.83
C GLU A 71 5.67 9.95 2.57
N LEU A 72 4.53 9.26 2.35
CA LEU A 72 4.33 8.46 1.15
C LEU A 72 4.35 9.33 -0.12
N GLN A 73 5.13 8.88 -1.08
CA GLN A 73 5.27 9.45 -2.42
C GLN A 73 4.36 8.71 -3.39
N TRP A 74 3.19 9.28 -3.65
CA TRP A 74 2.25 8.77 -4.65
C TRP A 74 2.71 9.14 -6.06
N GLU A 75 2.41 8.28 -7.04
CA GLU A 75 2.69 8.56 -8.45
C GLU A 75 1.96 9.82 -8.94
N HIS A 76 0.71 9.98 -8.49
CA HIS A 76 -0.11 11.16 -8.74
C HIS A 76 -0.79 11.61 -7.46
N GLN A 77 -0.96 12.94 -7.29
CA GLN A 77 -1.69 13.49 -6.13
C GLN A 77 -3.13 12.96 -6.05
N ALA A 78 -3.78 12.76 -7.21
CA ALA A 78 -5.11 12.17 -7.28
C ALA A 78 -5.17 10.74 -6.72
N THR A 79 -4.10 9.96 -6.91
CA THR A 79 -3.96 8.61 -6.32
C THR A 79 -3.88 8.71 -4.81
N GLY A 80 -3.03 9.59 -4.27
CA GLY A 80 -2.94 9.79 -2.82
C GLY A 80 -4.29 10.18 -2.21
N ASN A 81 -4.98 11.16 -2.83
CA ASN A 81 -6.31 11.61 -2.39
C ASN A 81 -7.35 10.48 -2.41
N ALA A 82 -7.28 9.60 -3.40
CA ALA A 82 -8.17 8.46 -3.54
C ALA A 82 -8.03 7.42 -2.42
N PHE A 83 -6.84 7.30 -1.82
CA PHE A 83 -6.54 6.33 -0.76
C PHE A 83 -6.59 6.92 0.65
N ILE A 84 -6.85 8.23 0.82
CA ILE A 84 -7.07 8.84 2.15
C ILE A 84 -8.12 8.08 2.98
N PRO A 85 -9.29 7.70 2.43
CA PRO A 85 -10.31 6.97 3.21
C PRO A 85 -9.89 5.53 3.58
N CYS A 86 -8.85 5.00 2.93
CA CYS A 86 -8.37 3.64 3.13
C CYS A 86 -7.37 3.55 4.30
N PHE A 87 -6.79 4.67 4.72
CA PHE A 87 -5.76 4.68 5.76
C PHE A 87 -6.34 4.53 7.17
N LYS A 88 -5.76 3.62 7.95
CA LYS A 88 -6.03 3.45 9.37
C LYS A 88 -4.71 3.50 10.14
N PRO A 89 -4.44 4.55 10.93
CA PRO A 89 -3.22 4.59 11.73
C PRO A 89 -3.23 3.46 12.76
N PHE A 90 -2.05 2.92 13.07
CA PHE A 90 -1.92 2.06 14.23
C PHE A 90 -2.29 2.85 15.48
N GLN A 91 -3.33 2.42 16.18
CA GLN A 91 -3.69 3.01 17.47
C GLN A 91 -2.60 2.64 18.47
N ALA A 92 -1.97 3.65 19.07
CA ALA A 92 -1.21 3.43 20.29
C ALA A 92 -2.20 2.90 21.34
N GLN A 93 -2.10 1.62 21.68
CA GLN A 93 -2.73 1.11 22.89
C GLN A 93 -1.99 1.75 24.07
N TYR A 94 -2.66 2.68 24.74
CA TYR A 94 -2.25 3.20 26.05
C TYR A 94 -2.77 2.27 27.15
#